data_AF-A0A7X7GMD3-F1
#
_entry.id   AF-A0A7X7GMD3-F1
#
_cell.length_a   1.000
_cell.length_b   1.000
_cell.length_c   1.000
_cell.angle_alpha   90.00
_cell.angle_beta   90.00
_cell.angle_gamma   90.00
#
_symmetry.space_group_name_H-M   'P 1'
#
loop_
_entity.id
_entity.type
_entity.pdbx_description
1 polymer ?
#
loop_
_entity_poly.entity_id
_entity_poly.type
_entity_poly.pdbx_seq_one_letter_code
_entity_poly.pdbx_strand_id
1 'polypeptide(L)'
;RKEIFELYGYQAEVLVLGAGGLRKSSRYVVRVGKDGEALARQTGLLDNRGRPVRGLPAQVVGGSVSDAAAAWRGAFLAHGSLTEPGRSSALEVSCPGPEAALALVGAARRLGITAKAREVRGADRVVLRDGEAIGALLTHMGAQDTRLIWEERRMRREVRATANRLANFDDANLRRSARAAVAAAARVERALAILGADVPDHLAAAGTLRVQHRQASLEELGQLADPPMTKDAVAGRIRRLLSMADRRAKEIGVPDTESAVTAELLEEA
;
A
#
# COMPACT_ATOMS: atom_id res chain seq x y z
N ARG A 1 -23.34 -5.08 32.48
CA ARG A 1 -24.26 -5.43 33.60
C ARG A 1 -23.82 -4.76 34.90
N LYS A 2 -22.66 -5.13 35.46
CA LYS A 2 -22.15 -4.59 36.73
C LYS A 2 -22.04 -3.06 36.72
N GLU A 3 -21.40 -2.49 35.70
CA GLU A 3 -21.22 -1.04 35.56
C GLU A 3 -22.55 -0.26 35.47
N ILE A 4 -23.59 -0.82 34.83
CA ILE A 4 -24.90 -0.15 34.76
C ILE A 4 -25.50 0.01 36.15
N PHE A 5 -25.37 -1.02 36.99
CA PHE A 5 -25.85 -0.97 38.36
C PHE A 5 -24.98 -0.07 39.24
N GLU A 6 -23.65 -0.18 39.15
CA GLU A 6 -22.74 0.61 39.98
C GLU A 6 -22.78 2.11 39.68
N LEU A 7 -22.93 2.49 38.40
CA LEU A 7 -22.94 3.89 37.97
C LEU A 7 -24.32 4.53 38.03
N TYR A 8 -25.38 3.76 37.77
CA TYR A 8 -26.72 4.30 37.58
C TYR A 8 -27.80 3.68 38.46
N GLY A 9 -27.49 2.60 39.20
CA GLY A 9 -28.44 1.94 40.11
C GLY A 9 -29.47 1.03 39.43
N TYR A 10 -29.43 0.87 38.10
CA TYR A 10 -30.41 0.06 37.38
C TYR A 10 -29.98 -1.40 37.22
N GLN A 11 -30.94 -2.31 37.45
CA GLN A 11 -30.74 -3.74 37.19
C GLN A 11 -30.79 -4.02 35.68
N ALA A 12 -29.80 -4.74 35.18
CA ALA A 12 -29.72 -5.15 33.79
C ALA A 12 -29.64 -6.68 33.67
N GLU A 13 -30.35 -7.22 32.71
CA GLU A 13 -30.32 -8.63 32.34
C GLU A 13 -29.46 -8.83 31.10
N VAL A 14 -28.84 -9.99 30.97
CA VAL A 14 -28.09 -10.37 29.77
C VAL A 14 -28.76 -11.58 29.14
N LEU A 15 -29.23 -11.41 27.91
CA LEU A 15 -29.79 -12.46 27.08
C LEU A 15 -28.73 -12.88 26.07
N VAL A 16 -28.45 -14.18 26.01
CA VAL A 16 -27.55 -14.76 25.02
C VAL A 16 -28.39 -15.31 23.88
N LEU A 17 -28.24 -14.72 22.71
CA LEU A 17 -28.82 -15.23 21.47
C LEU A 17 -27.75 -16.09 20.79
N GLY A 18 -27.94 -17.40 20.84
CA GLY A 18 -27.02 -18.37 20.26
C GLY A 18 -26.81 -18.14 18.76
N ALA A 19 -25.65 -18.56 18.25
CA ALA A 19 -25.40 -18.62 16.82
C ALA A 19 -26.39 -19.62 16.18
N GLY A 20 -27.08 -19.20 15.10
CA GLY A 20 -28.07 -20.02 14.41
C GLY A 20 -28.32 -19.54 12.98
N GLY A 21 -28.54 -20.49 12.07
CA GLY A 21 -28.76 -20.22 10.64
C GLY A 21 -27.56 -19.55 9.95
N LEU A 22 -27.81 -18.42 9.26
CA LEU A 22 -26.79 -17.64 8.52
C LEU A 22 -25.76 -16.90 9.39
N ARG A 23 -25.89 -16.89 10.73
CA ARG A 23 -25.03 -16.10 11.63
C ARG A 23 -23.99 -16.98 12.33
N LYS A 24 -22.71 -16.59 12.20
CA LYS A 24 -21.55 -17.33 12.72
C LYS A 24 -21.20 -17.06 14.18
N SER A 25 -21.77 -16.04 14.83
CA SER A 25 -21.41 -15.65 16.21
C SER A 25 -22.63 -15.40 17.09
N SER A 26 -22.47 -15.69 18.38
CA SER A 26 -23.46 -15.38 19.42
C SER A 26 -23.60 -13.88 19.60
N ARG A 27 -24.83 -13.42 19.84
CA ARG A 27 -25.13 -12.02 20.16
C ARG A 27 -25.57 -11.91 21.61
N TYR A 28 -25.00 -10.94 22.31
CA TYR A 28 -25.39 -10.61 23.67
C TYR A 28 -26.31 -9.39 23.66
N VAL A 29 -27.45 -9.48 24.32
CA VAL A 29 -28.38 -8.37 24.49
C VAL A 29 -28.40 -8.01 25.98
N VAL A 30 -27.97 -6.78 26.29
CA VAL A 30 -28.10 -6.22 27.63
C VAL A 30 -29.41 -5.45 27.69
N ARG A 31 -30.32 -5.86 28.57
CA ARG A 31 -31.66 -5.29 28.69
C ARG A 31 -31.87 -4.70 30.08
N VAL A 32 -32.35 -3.47 30.15
CA VAL A 32 -32.85 -2.85 31.38
C VAL A 32 -34.36 -2.80 31.25
N GLY A 33 -35.05 -3.72 31.94
CA GLY A 33 -36.50 -3.89 31.82
C GLY A 33 -37.29 -2.83 32.61
N LYS A 34 -36.89 -2.60 33.86
CA LYS A 34 -37.53 -1.63 34.75
C LYS A 34 -36.78 -0.30 34.69
N ASP A 35 -37.52 0.82 34.62
CA ASP A 35 -36.98 2.18 34.64
C ASP A 35 -35.97 2.50 33.51
N GLY A 36 -36.06 1.78 32.39
CA GLY A 36 -35.18 1.96 31.23
C GLY A 36 -35.26 3.35 30.60
N GLU A 37 -36.42 4.01 30.64
CA GLU A 37 -36.57 5.39 30.19
C GLU A 37 -35.73 6.36 31.05
N ALA A 38 -35.73 6.16 32.36
CA ALA A 38 -34.96 6.98 33.29
C ALA A 38 -33.45 6.83 33.03
N LEU A 39 -32.96 5.61 32.82
CA LEU A 39 -31.58 5.35 32.40
C LEU A 39 -31.28 5.99 31.04
N ALA A 40 -32.18 5.86 30.07
CA ALA A 40 -31.98 6.42 28.73
C ALA A 40 -31.91 7.97 28.76
N ARG A 41 -32.70 8.60 29.62
CA ARG A 41 -32.63 10.05 29.87
C ARG A 41 -31.33 10.45 30.57
N GLN A 42 -30.94 9.72 31.62
CA GLN A 42 -29.70 9.99 32.39
C GLN A 42 -28.43 9.83 31.54
N THR A 43 -28.42 8.88 30.60
CA THR A 43 -27.31 8.65 29.66
C THR A 43 -27.38 9.56 28.42
N GLY A 44 -28.45 10.33 28.25
CA GLY A 44 -28.64 11.24 27.13
C GLY A 44 -29.05 10.56 25.82
N LEU A 45 -29.50 9.30 25.87
CA LEU A 45 -30.14 8.60 24.74
C LEU A 45 -31.53 9.16 24.45
N LEU A 46 -32.21 9.72 25.46
CA LEU A 46 -33.46 10.48 25.33
C LEU A 46 -33.26 11.94 25.75
N ASP A 47 -33.94 12.86 25.05
CA ASP A 47 -34.02 14.25 25.46
C ASP A 47 -35.03 14.47 26.62
N ASN A 48 -35.12 15.70 27.14
CA ASN A 48 -36.05 16.04 28.22
C ASN A 48 -37.53 15.85 27.86
N ARG A 49 -37.85 15.76 26.56
CA ARG A 49 -39.19 15.51 26.03
C ARG A 49 -39.42 14.03 25.72
N GLY A 50 -38.49 13.14 26.07
CA GLY A 50 -38.57 11.70 25.83
C GLY A 50 -38.29 11.28 24.39
N ARG A 51 -37.71 12.14 23.55
CA ARG A 51 -37.41 11.83 22.15
C ARG A 51 -36.00 11.23 22.02
N PRO A 52 -35.78 10.24 21.14
CA PRO A 52 -34.45 9.70 20.88
C PRO A 52 -33.48 10.76 20.36
N VAL A 53 -32.28 10.79 20.94
CA VAL A 53 -31.16 11.59 20.43
C VAL A 53 -30.57 10.86 19.21
N ARG A 54 -30.56 11.54 18.05
CA ARG A 54 -30.10 10.94 16.78
C ARG A 54 -28.58 10.79 16.67
N GLY A 55 -27.84 11.70 17.30
CA GLY A 55 -26.38 11.73 17.30
C GLY A 55 -25.80 11.26 18.63
N LEU A 56 -24.68 11.87 19.03
CA LEU A 56 -24.18 11.73 20.40
C LEU A 56 -24.80 12.80 21.31
N PRO A 57 -24.98 12.51 22.62
CA PRO A 57 -25.47 13.50 23.58
C PRO A 57 -24.59 14.76 23.62
N ALA A 58 -25.18 15.93 23.84
CA ALA A 58 -24.45 17.21 23.84
C ALA A 58 -23.30 17.25 24.88
N GLN A 59 -23.50 16.63 26.04
CA GLN A 59 -22.48 16.46 27.08
C GLN A 59 -21.26 15.66 26.62
N VAL A 60 -21.44 14.72 25.70
CA VAL A 60 -20.33 13.93 25.11
C VAL A 60 -19.64 14.74 24.02
N VAL A 61 -20.42 15.38 23.14
CA VAL A 61 -19.89 16.18 22.02
C VAL A 61 -19.06 17.37 22.53
N GLY A 62 -19.60 18.10 23.50
CA GLY A 62 -18.97 19.26 24.15
C GLY A 62 -18.08 18.92 25.35
N GLY A 63 -17.92 17.63 25.67
CA GLY A 63 -17.14 17.17 26.83
C GLY A 63 -15.62 17.37 26.67
N SER A 64 -14.86 16.88 27.63
CA SER A 64 -13.39 16.87 27.64
C SER A 64 -12.79 15.96 26.57
N VAL A 65 -11.47 16.06 26.33
CA VAL A 65 -10.76 15.15 25.38
C VAL A 65 -10.87 13.69 25.84
N SER A 66 -10.89 13.45 27.15
CA SER A 66 -11.16 12.14 27.75
C SER A 66 -12.55 11.60 27.34
N ASP A 67 -13.57 12.46 27.31
CA ASP A 67 -14.93 12.06 26.92
C ASP A 67 -14.99 11.68 25.44
N ALA A 68 -14.23 12.37 24.57
CA ALA A 68 -14.11 11.99 23.16
C ALA A 68 -13.45 10.60 22.99
N ALA A 69 -12.40 10.32 23.77
CA ALA A 69 -11.76 9.01 23.79
C ALA A 69 -12.69 7.92 24.35
N ALA A 70 -13.47 8.22 25.38
CA ALA A 70 -14.47 7.31 25.95
C ALA A 70 -15.61 7.02 24.96
N ALA A 71 -16.08 8.03 24.24
CA ALA A 71 -17.09 7.87 23.19
C ALA A 71 -16.59 6.93 22.08
N TRP A 72 -15.35 7.11 21.63
CA TRP A 72 -14.73 6.22 20.65
C TRP A 72 -14.57 4.79 21.16
N ARG A 73 -14.08 4.62 22.38
CA ARG A 73 -13.96 3.30 23.02
C ARG A 73 -15.32 2.59 23.09
N GLY A 74 -16.36 3.30 23.55
CA GLY A 74 -17.71 2.74 23.64
C GLY A 74 -18.27 2.36 22.27
N ALA A 75 -18.13 3.24 21.28
CA ALA A 75 -18.62 3.00 19.92
C ALA A 75 -17.87 1.82 19.25
N PHE A 76 -16.55 1.73 19.46
CA PHE A 76 -15.74 0.63 18.94
C PHE A 76 -16.07 -0.72 19.59
N LEU A 77 -16.29 -0.76 20.91
CA LEU A 77 -16.69 -1.98 21.60
C LEU A 77 -18.09 -2.47 21.17
N ALA A 78 -19.00 -1.53 20.87
CA ALA A 78 -20.36 -1.89 20.45
C ALA A 78 -20.45 -2.36 18.99
N HIS A 79 -19.82 -1.61 18.06
CA HIS A 79 -20.00 -1.79 16.62
C HIS A 79 -18.73 -1.57 15.80
N GLY A 80 -17.57 -1.61 16.46
CA GLY A 80 -16.27 -1.46 15.85
C GLY A 80 -15.72 -2.74 15.22
N SER A 81 -14.82 -2.54 14.27
CA SER A 81 -14.00 -3.60 13.70
C SER A 81 -12.62 -3.06 13.33
N LEU A 82 -11.60 -3.87 13.55
CA LEU A 82 -10.23 -3.60 13.15
C LEU A 82 -9.80 -4.71 12.19
N THR A 83 -9.43 -4.33 10.99
CA THR A 83 -8.88 -5.28 10.00
C THR A 83 -7.37 -5.40 10.17
N GLU A 84 -6.83 -6.52 9.71
CA GLU A 84 -5.38 -6.72 9.73
C GLU A 84 -4.66 -5.70 8.85
N PRO A 85 -3.43 -5.29 9.23
CA PRO A 85 -2.62 -4.40 8.39
C PRO A 85 -2.38 -5.01 7.00
N GLY A 86 -2.41 -4.24 5.92
CA GLY A 86 -2.11 -4.76 4.58
C GLY A 86 -2.66 -3.87 3.49
N ARG A 87 -3.19 -4.48 2.43
CA ARG A 87 -3.73 -3.75 1.27
C ARG A 87 -4.96 -2.90 1.62
N SER A 88 -5.74 -3.33 2.61
CA SER A 88 -7.00 -2.70 3.01
C SER A 88 -7.11 -2.59 4.52
N SER A 89 -6.10 -2.00 5.15
CA SER A 89 -6.14 -1.67 6.58
C SER A 89 -7.23 -0.64 6.86
N ALA A 90 -8.09 -0.94 7.81
CA ALA A 90 -9.14 -0.06 8.28
C ALA A 90 -9.54 -0.36 9.72
N LEU A 91 -9.81 0.72 10.46
CA LEU A 91 -10.61 0.71 11.67
C LEU A 91 -11.96 1.35 11.33
N GLU A 92 -13.04 0.61 11.57
CA GLU A 92 -14.39 1.05 11.22
C GLU A 92 -15.34 0.92 12.39
N VAL A 93 -16.31 1.85 12.50
CA VAL A 93 -17.44 1.76 13.42
C VAL A 93 -18.73 1.95 12.63
N SER A 94 -19.66 1.00 12.75
CA SER A 94 -21.01 1.17 12.18
C SER A 94 -21.85 2.07 13.10
N CYS A 95 -22.53 3.04 12.52
CA CYS A 95 -23.32 4.04 13.23
C CYS A 95 -24.82 3.83 13.01
N PRO A 96 -25.67 4.21 13.97
CA PRO A 96 -27.13 4.08 13.84
C PRO A 96 -27.75 5.07 12.84
N GLY A 97 -27.01 6.09 12.42
CA GLY A 97 -27.43 7.09 11.44
C GLY A 97 -26.33 8.11 11.16
N PRO A 98 -26.55 9.02 10.20
CA PRO A 98 -25.54 9.96 9.75
C PRO A 98 -25.18 10.99 10.83
N GLU A 99 -26.12 11.40 11.68
CA GLU A 99 -25.86 12.34 12.78
C GLU A 99 -24.88 11.76 13.81
N ALA A 100 -25.02 10.46 14.13
CA ALA A 100 -24.09 9.76 15.02
C ALA A 100 -22.71 9.59 14.38
N ALA A 101 -22.66 9.29 13.07
CA ALA A 101 -21.40 9.20 12.34
C ALA A 101 -20.64 10.53 12.32
N LEU A 102 -21.34 11.64 12.04
CA LEU A 102 -20.76 12.98 12.06
C LEU A 102 -20.28 13.38 13.46
N ALA A 103 -21.05 13.08 14.49
CA ALA A 103 -20.64 13.35 15.87
C ALA A 103 -19.38 12.55 16.26
N LEU A 104 -19.28 11.29 15.85
CA LEU A 104 -18.11 10.45 16.11
C LEU A 104 -16.87 10.90 15.31
N VAL A 105 -17.03 11.38 14.08
CA VAL A 105 -15.97 12.07 13.33
C VAL A 105 -15.49 13.32 14.08
N GLY A 106 -16.42 14.11 14.63
CA GLY A 106 -16.09 15.26 15.47
C GLY A 106 -15.26 14.87 16.70
N ALA A 107 -15.64 13.77 17.37
CA ALA A 107 -14.88 13.23 18.50
C ALA A 107 -13.46 12.80 18.08
N ALA A 108 -13.29 12.16 16.91
CA ALA A 108 -11.96 11.80 16.40
C ALA A 108 -11.09 13.05 16.15
N ARG A 109 -11.68 14.08 15.53
CA ARG A 109 -10.97 15.34 15.26
C ARG A 109 -10.46 15.99 16.54
N ARG A 110 -11.24 15.92 17.62
CA ARG A 110 -10.83 16.43 18.94
C ARG A 110 -9.67 15.65 19.57
N LEU A 111 -9.43 14.42 19.11
CA LEU A 111 -8.25 13.62 19.46
C LEU A 111 -7.07 13.86 18.49
N GLY A 112 -7.18 14.81 17.56
CA GLY A 112 -6.18 15.03 16.51
C GLY A 112 -6.21 13.98 15.39
N ILE A 113 -7.27 13.16 15.32
CA ILE A 113 -7.35 12.03 14.40
C ILE A 113 -8.32 12.34 13.26
N THR A 114 -7.88 12.11 12.02
CA THR A 114 -8.71 12.28 10.84
C THR A 114 -9.50 11.01 10.54
N ALA A 115 -10.81 11.06 10.79
CA ALA A 115 -11.77 10.01 10.43
C ALA A 115 -12.74 10.50 9.34
N LYS A 116 -13.33 9.57 8.58
CA LYS A 116 -14.30 9.90 7.52
C LYS A 116 -15.61 9.15 7.74
N ALA A 117 -16.73 9.87 7.71
CA ALA A 117 -18.05 9.27 7.61
C ALA A 117 -18.29 8.80 6.16
N ARG A 118 -18.90 7.64 5.99
CA ARG A 118 -19.27 7.05 4.70
C ARG A 118 -20.54 6.22 4.85
N GLU A 119 -21.37 6.24 3.81
CA GLU A 119 -22.47 5.28 3.69
C GLU A 119 -22.00 4.06 2.89
N VAL A 120 -22.21 2.87 3.43
CA VAL A 120 -21.86 1.60 2.78
C VAL A 120 -23.04 0.65 2.86
N ARG A 121 -23.64 0.35 1.70
CA ARG A 121 -24.82 -0.53 1.58
C ARG A 121 -26.00 -0.09 2.47
N GLY A 122 -26.28 1.21 2.51
CA GLY A 122 -27.35 1.78 3.32
C GLY A 122 -27.05 1.88 4.82
N ALA A 123 -25.80 1.65 5.24
CA ALA A 123 -25.38 1.80 6.63
C ALA A 123 -24.32 2.89 6.76
N ASP A 124 -24.53 3.83 7.68
CA ASP A 124 -23.54 4.85 8.05
C ASP A 124 -22.37 4.24 8.82
N ARG A 125 -21.16 4.62 8.44
CA ARG A 125 -19.92 4.15 9.05
C ARG A 125 -18.94 5.28 9.22
N VAL A 126 -18.12 5.19 10.26
CA VAL A 126 -16.90 6.01 10.39
C VAL A 126 -15.70 5.12 10.15
N VAL A 127 -14.82 5.54 9.25
CA VAL A 127 -13.68 4.75 8.77
C VAL A 127 -12.38 5.55 8.90
N LEU A 128 -11.35 4.88 9.42
CA LEU A 128 -9.95 5.32 9.43
C LEU A 128 -9.14 4.30 8.63
N ARG A 129 -8.33 4.77 7.68
CA ARG A 129 -7.47 3.91 6.84
C ARG A 129 -5.98 4.18 7.00
N ASP A 130 -5.65 5.36 7.52
CA ASP A 130 -4.26 5.71 7.79
C ASP A 130 -3.76 4.91 9.00
N GLY A 131 -2.62 4.24 8.84
CA GLY A 131 -2.15 3.31 9.85
C GLY A 131 -1.69 4.00 11.13
N GLU A 132 -1.10 5.19 11.03
CA GLU A 132 -0.69 5.98 12.18
C GLU A 132 -1.92 6.50 12.95
N ALA A 133 -2.93 6.99 12.23
CA ALA A 133 -4.21 7.38 12.80
C ALA A 133 -4.92 6.21 13.52
N ILE A 134 -4.86 4.99 12.96
CA ILE A 134 -5.39 3.78 13.61
C ILE A 134 -4.63 3.50 14.91
N GLY A 135 -3.29 3.51 14.89
CA GLY A 135 -2.45 3.29 16.08
C GLY A 135 -2.69 4.35 17.16
N ALA A 136 -2.81 5.63 16.77
CA ALA A 136 -3.14 6.73 17.67
C ALA A 136 -4.52 6.52 18.30
N LEU A 137 -5.54 6.15 17.51
CA LEU A 137 -6.89 5.92 18.03
C LEU A 137 -6.93 4.74 19.02
N LEU A 138 -6.23 3.64 18.73
CA LEU A 138 -6.10 2.51 19.66
C LEU A 138 -5.47 2.96 20.99
N THR A 139 -4.48 3.86 20.93
CA THR A 139 -3.86 4.46 22.12
C THR A 139 -4.87 5.25 22.95
N HIS A 140 -5.61 6.16 22.31
CA HIS A 140 -6.63 6.98 23.01
C HIS A 140 -7.74 6.12 23.60
N MET A 141 -8.12 5.03 22.94
CA MET A 141 -9.11 4.09 23.48
C MET A 141 -8.57 3.23 24.63
N GLY A 142 -7.25 3.20 24.85
CA GLY A 142 -6.61 2.40 25.90
C GLY A 142 -6.25 0.96 25.48
N ALA A 143 -6.29 0.65 24.18
CA ALA A 143 -6.04 -0.68 23.64
C ALA A 143 -4.54 -0.90 23.31
N GLN A 144 -3.67 -0.78 24.32
CA GLN A 144 -2.20 -0.79 24.13
C GLN A 144 -1.68 -2.11 23.57
N ASP A 145 -2.11 -3.25 24.11
CA ASP A 145 -1.67 -4.57 23.63
C ASP A 145 -2.08 -4.80 22.17
N THR A 146 -3.33 -4.45 21.84
CA THR A 146 -3.84 -4.51 20.47
C THR A 146 -3.03 -3.61 19.53
N ARG A 147 -2.67 -2.40 19.97
CA ARG A 147 -1.84 -1.48 19.19
C ARG A 147 -0.47 -2.11 18.91
N LEU A 148 0.21 -2.64 19.91
CA LEU A 148 1.55 -3.21 19.75
C LEU A 148 1.54 -4.37 18.75
N ILE A 149 0.59 -5.30 18.89
CA ILE A 149 0.42 -6.44 17.97
C ILE A 149 0.10 -5.95 16.55
N TRP A 150 -0.75 -4.93 16.42
CA TRP A 150 -1.15 -4.40 15.13
C TRP A 150 -0.01 -3.66 14.42
N GLU A 151 0.75 -2.85 15.15
CA GLU A 151 1.94 -2.14 14.63
C GLU A 151 3.06 -3.11 14.23
N GLU A 152 3.34 -4.15 15.03
CA GLU A 152 4.33 -5.17 14.68
C GLU A 152 3.97 -5.85 13.34
N ARG A 153 2.69 -6.22 13.17
CA ARG A 153 2.19 -6.81 11.93
C ARG A 153 2.28 -5.84 10.75
N ARG A 154 2.02 -4.55 10.97
CA ARG A 154 2.14 -3.49 9.95
C ARG A 154 3.59 -3.35 9.49
N MET A 155 4.52 -3.18 10.43
CA MET A 155 5.96 -3.02 10.15
C MET A 155 6.51 -4.22 9.39
N ARG A 156 6.19 -5.44 9.82
CA ARG A 156 6.62 -6.67 9.13
C ARG A 156 6.13 -6.73 7.68
N ARG A 157 4.91 -6.26 7.40
CA ARG A 157 4.35 -6.23 6.04
C ARG A 157 4.99 -5.13 5.19
N GLU A 158 5.29 -3.97 5.78
CA GLU A 158 5.96 -2.87 5.09
C GLU A 158 7.39 -3.24 4.65
N VAL A 159 8.18 -3.85 5.54
CA VAL A 159 9.53 -4.35 5.23
C VAL A 159 9.49 -5.34 4.07
N ARG A 160 8.57 -6.32 4.11
CA ARG A 160 8.39 -7.30 3.03
C ARG A 160 7.98 -6.66 1.71
N ALA A 161 7.06 -5.69 1.75
CA ALA A 161 6.61 -4.99 0.55
C ALA A 161 7.73 -4.16 -0.09
N THR A 162 8.64 -3.59 0.70
CA THR A 162 9.82 -2.87 0.21
C THR A 162 10.84 -3.83 -0.37
N ALA A 163 11.16 -4.94 0.32
CA ALA A 163 12.07 -5.97 -0.18
C ALA A 163 11.59 -6.58 -1.51
N ASN A 164 10.31 -6.90 -1.62
CA ASN A 164 9.72 -7.43 -2.86
C ASN A 164 9.77 -6.40 -4.00
N ARG A 165 9.55 -5.12 -3.71
CA ARG A 165 9.66 -4.05 -4.71
C ARG A 165 11.08 -3.91 -5.24
N LEU A 166 12.07 -3.97 -4.34
CA LEU A 166 13.49 -3.92 -4.72
C LEU A 166 13.88 -5.14 -5.56
N ALA A 167 13.55 -6.35 -5.10
CA ALA A 167 13.86 -7.58 -5.83
C ALA A 167 13.23 -7.60 -7.24
N ASN A 168 11.98 -7.16 -7.37
CA ASN A 168 11.32 -7.05 -8.68
C ASN A 168 11.97 -5.99 -9.57
N PHE A 169 12.45 -4.88 -8.98
CA PHE A 169 13.15 -3.83 -9.71
C PHE A 169 14.51 -4.32 -10.22
N ASP A 170 15.26 -5.05 -9.40
CA ASP A 170 16.55 -5.62 -9.76
C ASP A 170 16.41 -6.68 -10.86
N ASP A 171 15.45 -7.61 -10.74
CA ASP A 171 15.15 -8.60 -11.79
C ASP A 171 14.74 -7.93 -13.11
N ALA A 172 13.84 -6.93 -13.06
CA ALA A 172 13.42 -6.21 -14.26
C ALA A 172 14.56 -5.43 -14.92
N ASN A 173 15.44 -4.80 -14.14
CA ASN A 173 16.61 -4.09 -14.67
C ASN A 173 17.66 -5.04 -15.23
N LEU A 174 17.90 -6.17 -14.58
CA LEU A 174 18.84 -7.18 -15.06
C LEU A 174 18.38 -7.73 -16.41
N ARG A 175 17.10 -8.14 -16.53
CA ARG A 175 16.52 -8.63 -17.79
C ARG A 175 16.56 -7.59 -18.90
N ARG A 176 16.18 -6.33 -18.61
CA ARG A 176 16.25 -5.24 -19.60
C ARG A 176 17.68 -5.01 -20.09
N SER A 177 18.64 -5.04 -19.17
CA SER A 177 20.06 -4.79 -19.48
C SER A 177 20.66 -5.95 -20.28
N ALA A 178 20.33 -7.20 -19.94
CA ALA A 178 20.75 -8.39 -20.67
C ALA A 178 20.22 -8.36 -22.12
N ARG A 179 18.92 -8.10 -22.32
CA ARG A 179 18.32 -7.96 -23.65
C ARG A 179 18.97 -6.84 -24.47
N ALA A 180 19.21 -5.69 -23.86
CA ALA A 180 19.89 -4.58 -24.53
C ALA A 180 21.34 -4.94 -24.92
N ALA A 181 22.05 -5.68 -24.07
CA ALA A 181 23.41 -6.15 -24.35
C ALA A 181 23.45 -7.14 -25.52
N VAL A 182 22.53 -8.10 -25.54
CA VAL A 182 22.43 -9.11 -26.62
C VAL A 182 22.01 -8.46 -27.94
N ALA A 183 21.04 -7.55 -27.93
CA ALA A 183 20.66 -6.77 -29.12
C ALA A 183 21.83 -5.92 -29.63
N ALA A 184 22.54 -5.23 -28.74
CA ALA A 184 23.72 -4.44 -29.11
C ALA A 184 24.81 -5.33 -29.71
N ALA A 185 25.02 -6.54 -29.20
CA ALA A 185 25.98 -7.49 -29.76
C ALA A 185 25.60 -7.93 -31.18
N ALA A 186 24.34 -8.29 -31.43
CA ALA A 186 23.87 -8.66 -32.77
C ALA A 186 24.03 -7.51 -33.77
N ARG A 187 23.69 -6.28 -33.37
CA ARG A 187 23.86 -5.09 -34.20
C ARG A 187 25.31 -4.79 -34.51
N VAL A 188 26.19 -4.94 -33.52
CA VAL A 188 27.64 -4.73 -33.68
C VAL A 188 28.25 -5.79 -34.59
N GLU A 189 27.85 -7.05 -34.45
CA GLU A 189 28.26 -8.13 -35.35
C GLU A 189 27.91 -7.81 -36.80
N ARG A 190 26.68 -7.34 -37.04
CA ARG A 190 26.27 -6.86 -38.36
C ARG A 190 27.03 -5.61 -38.82
N ALA A 191 27.30 -4.67 -37.92
CA ALA A 191 28.04 -3.45 -38.23
C ALA A 191 29.47 -3.76 -38.72
N LEU A 192 30.14 -4.70 -38.06
CA LEU A 192 31.46 -5.19 -38.46
C LEU A 192 31.42 -5.87 -39.84
N ALA A 193 30.37 -6.64 -40.13
CA ALA A 193 30.18 -7.25 -41.45
C ALA A 193 29.92 -6.24 -42.58
N ILE A 194 29.14 -5.17 -42.31
CA ILE A 194 28.82 -4.12 -43.30
C ILE A 194 30.06 -3.28 -43.65
N LEU A 195 30.86 -2.95 -42.65
CA LEU A 195 31.99 -2.03 -42.80
C LEU A 195 33.30 -2.75 -43.18
N GLY A 196 33.47 -4.02 -42.80
CA GLY A 196 34.63 -4.82 -43.17
C GLY A 196 35.95 -4.15 -42.80
N ALA A 197 36.82 -3.94 -43.80
CA ALA A 197 38.13 -3.31 -43.62
C ALA A 197 38.08 -1.78 -43.40
N ASP A 198 36.93 -1.14 -43.63
CA ASP A 198 36.78 0.32 -43.49
C ASP A 198 36.54 0.76 -42.03
N VAL A 199 36.51 -0.18 -41.07
CA VAL A 199 36.31 0.12 -39.65
C VAL A 199 37.61 0.65 -39.02
N PRO A 200 37.62 1.83 -38.38
CA PRO A 200 38.76 2.28 -37.59
C PRO A 200 39.07 1.32 -36.43
N ASP A 201 40.35 1.02 -36.20
CA ASP A 201 40.82 0.02 -35.22
C ASP A 201 40.21 0.18 -33.82
N HIS A 202 40.12 1.41 -33.32
CA HIS A 202 39.58 1.70 -31.99
C HIS A 202 38.07 1.41 -31.88
N LEU A 203 37.33 1.41 -32.98
CA LEU A 203 35.92 1.01 -33.05
C LEU A 203 35.79 -0.49 -33.28
N ALA A 204 36.65 -1.09 -34.11
CA ALA A 204 36.70 -2.53 -34.35
C ALA A 204 37.01 -3.30 -33.06
N ALA A 205 37.96 -2.83 -32.25
CA ALA A 205 38.32 -3.43 -30.97
C ALA A 205 37.12 -3.45 -29.99
N ALA A 206 36.43 -2.31 -29.84
CA ALA A 206 35.24 -2.23 -28.98
C ALA A 206 34.07 -3.07 -29.51
N GLY A 207 33.91 -3.15 -30.83
CA GLY A 207 32.89 -3.96 -31.47
C GLY A 207 33.14 -5.46 -31.25
N THR A 208 34.36 -5.91 -31.50
CA THR A 208 34.78 -7.30 -31.29
C THR A 208 34.57 -7.74 -29.84
N LEU A 209 34.95 -6.88 -28.88
CA LEU A 209 34.77 -7.16 -27.46
C LEU A 209 33.29 -7.33 -27.07
N ARG A 210 32.39 -6.51 -27.64
CA ARG A 210 30.94 -6.63 -27.42
C ARG A 210 30.36 -7.91 -28.03
N VAL A 211 30.87 -8.37 -29.18
CA VAL A 211 30.43 -9.62 -29.82
C VAL A 211 30.93 -10.85 -29.04
N GLN A 212 32.16 -10.80 -28.53
CA GLN A 212 32.75 -11.85 -27.70
C GLN A 212 32.04 -11.99 -26.36
N HIS A 213 31.64 -10.87 -25.76
CA HIS A 213 30.98 -10.83 -24.45
C HIS A 213 29.55 -10.28 -24.57
N ARG A 214 28.67 -11.05 -25.25
CA ARG A 214 27.30 -10.62 -25.60
C ARG A 214 26.45 -10.21 -24.40
N GLN A 215 26.64 -10.88 -23.26
CA GLN A 215 25.87 -10.66 -22.03
C GLN A 215 26.54 -9.68 -21.05
N ALA A 216 27.79 -9.28 -21.28
CA ALA A 216 28.50 -8.40 -20.37
C ALA A 216 27.92 -6.98 -20.38
N SER A 217 27.85 -6.36 -19.22
CA SER A 217 27.54 -4.94 -19.08
C SER A 217 28.62 -4.08 -19.76
N LEU A 218 28.27 -2.82 -20.07
CA LEU A 218 29.24 -1.86 -20.62
C LEU A 218 30.41 -1.57 -19.67
N GLU A 219 30.19 -1.73 -18.36
CA GLU A 219 31.22 -1.56 -17.34
C GLU A 219 32.22 -2.71 -17.36
N GLU A 220 31.73 -3.96 -17.42
CA GLU A 220 32.57 -5.15 -17.58
C GLU A 220 33.35 -5.11 -18.91
N LEU A 221 32.72 -4.68 -20.01
CA LEU A 221 33.44 -4.46 -21.27
C LEU A 221 34.55 -3.41 -21.14
N GLY A 222 34.33 -2.36 -20.34
CA GLY A 222 35.34 -1.33 -20.11
C GLY A 222 36.58 -1.87 -19.39
N GLN A 223 36.36 -2.78 -18.44
CA GLN A 223 37.42 -3.46 -17.70
C GLN A 223 38.17 -4.50 -18.54
N LEU A 224 37.46 -5.21 -19.43
CA LEU A 224 38.05 -6.20 -20.34
C LEU A 224 38.81 -5.59 -21.53
N ALA A 225 38.61 -4.30 -21.81
CA ALA A 225 39.29 -3.63 -22.90
C ALA A 225 40.78 -3.39 -22.58
N ASP A 226 41.62 -3.41 -23.61
CA ASP A 226 43.04 -3.07 -23.51
C ASP A 226 43.38 -1.90 -24.46
N PRO A 227 43.77 -0.73 -23.93
CA PRO A 227 43.81 -0.37 -22.51
C PRO A 227 42.40 -0.26 -21.88
N PRO A 228 42.27 -0.46 -20.55
CA PRO A 228 40.99 -0.32 -19.85
C PRO A 228 40.37 1.05 -20.10
N MET A 229 39.05 1.07 -20.26
CA MET A 229 38.33 2.30 -20.53
C MET A 229 37.02 2.38 -19.74
N THR A 230 36.51 3.61 -19.58
CA THR A 230 35.26 3.82 -18.85
C THR A 230 34.07 3.26 -19.64
N LYS A 231 32.99 2.93 -18.92
CA LYS A 231 31.69 2.55 -19.47
C LYS A 231 31.26 3.47 -20.63
N ASP A 232 31.40 4.78 -20.44
CA ASP A 232 30.99 5.77 -21.44
C ASP A 232 31.90 5.79 -22.68
N ALA A 233 33.19 5.49 -22.51
CA ALA A 233 34.12 5.37 -23.63
C ALA A 233 33.76 4.16 -24.52
N VAL A 234 33.47 2.99 -23.92
CA VAL A 234 32.99 1.80 -24.65
C VAL A 234 31.66 2.12 -25.34
N ALA A 235 30.69 2.67 -24.60
CA ALA A 235 29.37 2.99 -25.14
C ALA A 235 29.47 3.98 -26.32
N GLY A 236 30.33 4.99 -26.21
CA GLY A 236 30.59 5.96 -27.26
C GLY A 236 31.21 5.32 -28.51
N ARG A 237 32.15 4.40 -28.34
CA ARG A 237 32.76 3.66 -29.47
C ARG A 237 31.74 2.77 -30.18
N ILE A 238 30.96 1.98 -29.43
CA ILE A 238 29.90 1.13 -29.99
C ILE A 238 28.88 1.98 -30.75
N ARG A 239 28.42 3.10 -30.19
CA ARG A 239 27.44 3.98 -30.85
C ARG A 239 27.98 4.57 -32.15
N ARG A 240 29.25 4.98 -32.19
CA ARG A 240 29.89 5.48 -33.42
C ARG A 240 30.04 4.39 -34.47
N LEU A 241 30.41 3.18 -34.08
CA LEU A 241 30.50 2.02 -34.98
C LEU A 241 29.14 1.75 -35.65
N LEU A 242 28.06 1.68 -34.86
CA LEU A 242 26.70 1.46 -35.37
C LEU A 242 26.28 2.58 -36.34
N SER A 243 26.46 3.84 -35.95
CA SER A 243 26.08 4.98 -36.81
C SER A 243 26.84 5.01 -38.14
N MET A 244 28.11 4.59 -38.15
CA MET A 244 28.92 4.48 -39.35
C MET A 244 28.44 3.33 -40.25
N ALA A 245 28.11 2.18 -39.66
CA ALA A 245 27.56 1.04 -40.40
C ALA A 245 26.18 1.34 -40.99
N ASP A 246 25.28 1.97 -40.23
CA ASP A 246 23.94 2.32 -40.70
C ASP A 246 23.99 3.33 -41.87
N ARG A 247 24.94 4.28 -41.82
CA ARG A 247 25.19 5.20 -42.95
C ARG A 247 25.67 4.44 -44.18
N ARG A 248 26.66 3.55 -44.00
CA ARG A 248 27.21 2.75 -45.10
C ARG A 248 26.14 1.84 -45.71
N ALA A 249 25.32 1.21 -44.89
CA ALA A 249 24.20 0.36 -45.32
C ALA A 249 23.23 1.11 -46.24
N LYS A 250 22.89 2.35 -45.86
CA LYS A 250 22.03 3.22 -46.67
C LYS A 250 22.64 3.60 -48.01
N GLU A 251 23.95 3.85 -48.06
CA GLU A 251 24.66 4.17 -49.31
C GLU A 251 24.69 3.00 -50.29
N ILE A 252 24.88 1.78 -49.78
CA ILE A 252 24.98 0.56 -50.61
C ILE A 252 23.64 -0.17 -50.79
N GLY A 253 22.56 0.34 -50.20
CA GLY A 253 21.20 -0.19 -50.37
C GLY A 253 20.92 -1.52 -49.66
N VAL A 254 21.64 -1.83 -48.58
CA VAL A 254 21.40 -3.05 -47.76
C VAL A 254 20.66 -2.71 -46.46
N PRO A 255 19.99 -3.67 -45.80
CA PRO A 255 19.36 -3.42 -44.51
C PRO A 255 20.39 -3.02 -43.43
N ASP A 256 19.99 -2.09 -42.57
CA ASP A 256 20.83 -1.51 -41.51
C ASP A 256 21.13 -2.49 -40.36
N THR A 257 21.80 -2.02 -39.30
CA THR A 257 22.17 -2.88 -38.17
C THR A 257 20.97 -3.39 -37.37
N GLU A 258 19.83 -2.68 -37.35
CA GLU A 258 18.63 -3.09 -36.60
C GLU A 258 18.03 -4.39 -37.15
N SER A 259 18.21 -4.66 -38.45
CA SER A 259 17.74 -5.92 -39.06
C SER A 259 18.37 -7.19 -38.47
N ALA A 260 19.44 -7.09 -37.68
CA ALA A 260 20.03 -8.20 -36.94
C ALA A 260 19.30 -8.56 -35.63
N VAL A 261 18.41 -7.70 -35.14
CA VAL A 261 17.70 -7.91 -33.87
C VAL A 261 16.39 -8.65 -34.16
N THR A 262 16.39 -9.96 -33.97
CA THR A 262 15.18 -10.80 -34.10
C THR A 262 14.46 -10.94 -32.77
N ALA A 263 13.15 -11.23 -32.81
CA ALA A 263 12.36 -11.50 -31.60
C ALA A 263 12.88 -12.74 -30.85
N GLU A 264 13.27 -13.79 -31.58
CA GLU A 264 13.86 -15.02 -31.05
C GLU A 264 15.14 -14.73 -30.25
N LEU A 265 16.01 -13.87 -30.77
CA LEU A 265 17.27 -13.46 -30.11
C LEU A 265 17.04 -12.67 -28.81
N LEU A 266 15.90 -11.98 -28.68
CA LEU A 266 15.51 -11.26 -27.46
C LEU A 266 14.80 -12.15 -26.43
N GLU A 267 14.30 -13.31 -26.86
CA GLU A 267 13.68 -14.30 -25.98
C GLU A 267 14.71 -15.24 -25.33
N GLU A 268 15.84 -15.47 -26.00
CA GLU A 268 16.99 -16.25 -25.49
C GLU A 268 17.88 -15.48 -24.49
N ALA A 269 17.57 -14.20 -24.24
CA ALA A 269 18.31 -13.26 -23.39
C ALA A 269 17.59 -12.93 -22.07
#